data_AF-A0A521GMB7-F1
#
_entry.id   AF-A0A521GMB7-F1
#
_cell.length_a   1.000
_cell.length_b   1.000
_cell.length_c   1.000
_cell.angle_alpha   90.00
_cell.angle_beta   90.00
_cell.angle_gamma   90.00
#
_symmetry.space_group_name_H-M   'P 1'
#
loop_
_entity.id
_entity.type
_entity.pdbx_description
1 polymer ?
#
loop_
_entity_poly.entity_id
_entity_poly.type
_entity_poly.pdbx_seq_one_letter_code
_entity_poly.pdbx_strand_id
1 'polypeptide(L)'
;MPQRVMRSIANPPLMFWAPVELALMNFLIAGSIMIFGFAFELNPLWALTVLAGNHIVLAIIGAREPHAYRILMCWSKANVRTKNLIQTKRNKFVP
;
A
#
# COMPACT_ATOMS: atom_id res chain seq x y z
N MET A 1 16.41 -3.80 -11.37
CA MET A 1 15.06 -4.22 -10.93
C MET A 1 15.04 -5.34 -9.89
N PRO A 2 15.85 -6.40 -9.96
CA PRO A 2 15.66 -7.57 -9.08
C PRO A 2 15.75 -7.19 -7.60
N GLN A 3 16.71 -6.36 -7.20
CA GLN A 3 16.90 -6.03 -5.78
C GLN A 3 15.69 -5.35 -5.11
N ARG A 4 14.93 -4.51 -5.81
CA ARG A 4 13.74 -3.84 -5.24
C ARG A 4 12.60 -4.82 -4.99
N VAL A 5 12.32 -5.67 -6.00
CA VAL A 5 11.27 -6.69 -5.92
C VAL A 5 11.68 -7.80 -4.95
N MET A 6 12.93 -8.23 -4.97
CA MET A 6 13.43 -9.27 -4.08
C MET A 6 13.42 -8.84 -2.62
N ARG A 7 13.74 -7.57 -2.35
CA ARG A 7 13.62 -6.99 -1.00
C ARG A 7 12.16 -6.97 -0.53
N SER A 8 11.20 -6.63 -1.39
CA SER A 8 9.77 -6.70 -1.04
C SER A 8 9.26 -8.12 -0.83
N ILE A 9 9.87 -9.14 -1.43
CA ILE A 9 9.53 -10.55 -1.14
C ILE A 9 10.13 -10.98 0.20
N ALA A 10 11.40 -10.69 0.42
CA ALA A 10 12.16 -11.16 1.57
C ALA A 10 11.71 -10.50 2.88
N ASN A 11 11.56 -9.17 2.87
CA ASN A 11 11.18 -8.36 4.02
C ASN A 11 10.16 -7.31 3.57
N PRO A 12 8.89 -7.70 3.45
CA PRO A 12 7.87 -6.79 2.98
C PRO A 12 7.64 -5.67 4.03
N PRO A 13 7.51 -4.40 3.61
CA PRO A 13 7.48 -3.27 4.53
C PRO A 13 6.13 -3.15 5.27
N LEU A 14 6.17 -3.27 6.59
CA LEU A 14 5.00 -3.22 7.48
C LEU A 14 4.93 -1.89 8.24
N MET A 15 3.70 -1.41 8.49
CA MET A 15 3.38 -0.26 9.34
C MET A 15 2.36 -0.72 10.37
N PHE A 16 2.73 -0.70 11.65
CA PHE A 16 1.91 -1.21 12.76
C PHE A 16 1.31 -2.59 12.45
N TRP A 17 2.14 -3.53 12.01
CA TRP A 17 1.76 -4.91 11.63
C TRP A 17 0.87 -5.07 10.39
N ALA A 18 0.42 -3.97 9.78
CA ALA A 18 -0.30 -4.01 8.52
C ALA A 18 0.62 -3.72 7.31
N PRO A 19 0.27 -4.19 6.11
CA PRO A 19 0.87 -3.77 4.84
C PRO A 19 0.99 -2.25 4.71
N VAL A 20 2.20 -1.69 4.52
CA VAL A 20 2.39 -0.21 4.45
C VAL A 20 1.44 0.47 3.46
N GLU A 21 1.25 -0.09 2.27
CA GLU A 21 0.40 0.54 1.24
C GLU A 21 -1.07 0.59 1.65
N LEU A 22 -1.61 -0.51 2.19
CA LEU A 22 -2.99 -0.56 2.66
C LEU A 22 -3.20 0.25 3.94
N ALA A 23 -2.22 0.22 4.84
CA ALA A 23 -2.21 1.05 6.04
C ALA A 23 -2.27 2.54 5.69
N LEU A 24 -1.41 2.99 4.77
CA LEU A 24 -1.40 4.38 4.30
C LEU A 24 -2.73 4.75 3.65
N MET A 25 -3.30 3.90 2.79
CA MET A 25 -4.62 4.14 2.22
C MET A 25 -5.70 4.27 3.31
N ASN A 26 -5.67 3.41 4.33
CA ASN A 26 -6.61 3.48 5.45
C ASN A 26 -6.48 4.81 6.21
N PHE A 27 -5.24 5.26 6.49
CA PHE A 27 -4.98 6.55 7.13
C PHE A 27 -5.42 7.73 6.27
N LEU A 28 -5.13 7.71 4.96
CA LEU A 28 -5.51 8.79 4.06
C LEU A 28 -7.02 8.90 3.91
N ILE A 29 -7.73 7.78 3.74
CA ILE A 29 -9.18 7.77 3.58
C ILE A 29 -9.86 8.20 4.88
N ALA A 30 -9.57 7.53 5.99
CA ALA A 30 -10.22 7.86 7.27
C ALA A 30 -9.81 9.25 7.78
N GLY A 31 -8.56 9.68 7.56
CA GLY A 31 -8.09 11.02 7.86
C GLY A 31 -8.81 12.09 7.03
N SER A 32 -9.00 11.84 5.72
CA SER A 32 -9.77 12.75 4.86
C SER A 32 -11.24 12.81 5.30
N ILE A 33 -11.87 11.67 5.58
CA ILE A 33 -13.24 11.62 6.11
C ILE A 33 -13.35 12.38 7.43
N MET A 34 -12.36 12.29 8.29
CA MET A 34 -12.36 13.02 9.57
C MET A 34 -12.24 14.54 9.35
N ILE A 35 -11.34 14.99 8.47
CA ILE A 35 -11.13 16.41 8.17
C ILE A 35 -12.35 17.01 7.47
N PHE A 36 -12.83 16.38 6.39
CA PHE A 36 -13.96 16.90 5.61
C PHE A 36 -15.28 16.64 6.31
N GLY A 37 -15.43 15.51 7.00
CA GLY A 37 -16.63 15.16 7.75
C GLY A 37 -16.89 16.12 8.91
N PHE A 38 -15.84 16.72 9.49
CA PHE A 38 -16.02 17.80 10.48
C PHE A 38 -16.85 18.97 9.94
N ALA A 39 -16.69 19.32 8.66
CA ALA A 39 -17.50 20.34 8.00
C ALA A 39 -18.97 19.95 7.81
N PHE A 40 -19.30 18.66 7.94
CA PHE A 40 -20.65 18.09 7.86
C PHE A 40 -21.16 17.58 9.22
N GLU A 41 -20.58 18.06 10.33
CA GLU A 41 -20.95 17.66 11.70
C GLU A 41 -20.80 16.15 12.00
N LEU A 42 -19.99 15.42 11.21
CA LEU A 42 -19.67 14.02 11.51
C LEU A 42 -18.84 13.94 12.78
N ASN A 43 -19.21 13.02 13.67
CA ASN A 43 -18.48 12.76 14.90
C ASN A 43 -17.06 12.23 14.57
N PRO A 44 -15.98 12.94 14.95
CA PRO A 44 -14.61 12.51 14.69
C PRO A 44 -14.26 11.15 15.32
N LEU A 45 -14.90 10.81 16.45
CA LEU A 45 -14.71 9.52 17.12
C LEU A 45 -15.15 8.35 16.24
N TRP A 46 -16.20 8.53 15.44
CA TRP A 46 -16.64 7.51 14.52
C TRP A 46 -15.57 7.21 13.46
N ALA A 47 -14.99 8.26 12.86
CA ALA A 47 -13.92 8.11 11.88
C ALA A 47 -12.67 7.44 12.49
N LEU A 48 -12.34 7.76 13.75
CA LEU A 48 -11.26 7.10 14.49
C LEU A 48 -11.55 5.62 14.76
N THR A 49 -12.78 5.26 15.15
CA THR A 49 -13.15 3.85 15.34
C THR A 49 -13.09 3.05 14.04
N VAL A 50 -13.51 3.64 12.91
CA VAL A 50 -13.40 3.00 11.60
C VAL A 50 -11.93 2.86 11.19
N LEU A 51 -11.11 3.89 11.40
CA LEU A 51 -9.66 3.83 11.13
C LEU A 51 -9.01 2.67 11.89
N ALA A 52 -9.21 2.62 13.22
CA ALA A 52 -8.61 1.61 14.07
C ALA A 52 -9.15 0.21 13.75
N GLY A 53 -10.47 0.06 13.57
CA GLY A 53 -11.11 -1.20 13.23
C GLY A 53 -10.60 -1.78 11.91
N ASN A 54 -10.58 -0.97 10.84
CA ASN A 54 -10.04 -1.38 9.55
C ASN A 54 -8.56 -1.73 9.65
N HIS A 55 -7.78 -1.00 10.44
CA HIS A 55 -6.36 -1.27 10.59
C HIS A 55 -6.10 -2.62 11.27
N ILE A 56 -6.89 -2.95 12.30
CA ILE A 56 -6.85 -4.27 12.95
C ILE A 56 -7.21 -5.37 11.95
N VAL A 57 -8.26 -5.18 11.15
CA VAL A 57 -8.65 -6.15 10.10
C VAL A 57 -7.52 -6.35 9.09
N LEU A 58 -6.87 -5.27 8.64
CA LEU A 58 -5.72 -5.33 7.74
C LEU A 58 -4.53 -6.08 8.36
N ALA A 59 -4.27 -5.86 9.65
CA ALA A 59 -3.22 -6.58 10.37
C ALA A 59 -3.54 -8.09 10.48
N ILE A 60 -4.78 -8.45 10.80
CA ILE A 60 -5.22 -9.85 10.88
C ILE A 60 -5.13 -10.53 9.51
N ILE A 61 -5.65 -9.89 8.46
CA ILE A 61 -5.60 -10.44 7.10
C ILE A 61 -4.14 -10.54 6.62
N GLY A 62 -3.32 -9.52 6.87
CA GLY A 62 -1.91 -9.53 6.51
C GLY A 62 -1.11 -10.62 7.22
N ALA A 63 -1.47 -10.93 8.47
CA ALA A 63 -0.88 -12.04 9.22
C ALA A 63 -1.34 -13.42 8.72
N ARG A 64 -2.61 -13.55 8.30
CA ARG A 64 -3.16 -14.81 7.76
C ARG A 64 -2.68 -15.12 6.35
N GLU A 65 -2.61 -14.10 5.49
CA GLU A 65 -2.31 -14.23 4.06
C GLU A 65 -1.06 -13.43 3.66
N PRO A 66 0.14 -13.82 4.15
CA PRO A 66 1.37 -13.09 3.87
C PRO A 66 1.75 -13.12 2.39
N HIS A 67 1.30 -14.14 1.64
CA HIS A 67 1.60 -14.29 0.22
C HIS A 67 0.89 -13.25 -0.65
N ALA A 68 -0.41 -13.02 -0.43
CA ALA A 68 -1.19 -12.03 -1.17
C ALA A 68 -0.60 -10.62 -1.01
N TYR A 69 -0.19 -10.29 0.21
CA TYR A 69 0.48 -9.04 0.53
C TYR A 69 1.84 -8.88 -0.18
N ARG A 70 2.67 -9.92 -0.19
CA ARG A 70 3.96 -9.89 -0.89
C ARG A 70 3.78 -9.62 -2.38
N ILE A 71 2.75 -10.22 -3.01
CA ILE A 71 2.43 -9.99 -4.43
C ILE A 71 2.03 -8.53 -4.65
N LEU A 72 1.15 -7.98 -3.83
CA LEU A 72 0.73 -6.57 -3.90
C LEU A 72 1.96 -5.62 -3.84
N MET A 73 2.82 -5.84 -2.85
CA MET A 73 4.06 -5.05 -2.69
C MET A 73 5.02 -5.22 -3.86
N CYS A 74 5.19 -6.44 -4.35
CA CYS A 74 6.04 -6.71 -5.50
C CYS A 74 5.53 -6.02 -6.76
N TRP A 75 4.22 -6.05 -6.99
CA TRP A 75 3.59 -5.37 -8.10
C TRP A 75 3.87 -3.86 -8.06
N SER A 76 3.67 -3.23 -6.91
CA SER A 76 3.98 -1.80 -6.70
C SER A 76 5.46 -1.47 -6.99
N LYS A 77 6.40 -2.33 -6.57
CA LYS A 77 7.83 -2.13 -6.82
C LYS A 77 8.29 -2.50 -8.24
N ALA A 78 7.58 -3.41 -8.90
CA ALA A 78 7.88 -3.88 -10.26
C ALA A 78 7.25 -3.00 -11.34
N ASN A 79 6.11 -2.34 -11.06
CA ASN A 79 5.40 -1.47 -11.98
C ASN A 79 6.07 -0.09 -12.11
N VAL A 80 7.33 -0.10 -12.55
CA VAL A 80 8.12 1.10 -12.78
C VAL A 80 8.71 1.07 -14.19
N ARG A 81 8.93 2.24 -14.76
CA ARG A 81 9.51 2.39 -16.10
C ARG A 81 10.95 1.84 -16.14
N THR A 82 11.20 0.80 -16.93
CA THR A 82 12.55 0.31 -17.24
C THR A 82 13.28 1.27 -18.17
N LYS A 83 14.61 1.31 -18.09
CA LYS A 83 15.45 1.87 -19.16
C LYS A 83 16.03 0.70 -19.97
N ASN A 84 15.87 0.76 -21.28
CA ASN A 84 16.53 -0.17 -22.19
C ASN A 84 18.02 0.20 -22.32
N LEU A 85 18.86 -0.77 -22.68
CA LEU A 85 20.29 -0.55 -22.95
C LEU A 85 20.49 0.27 -24.22
N ILE A 86 19.58 0.15 -25.18
CA ILE A 86 19.56 0.91 -26.42
C ILE A 86 18.44 1.95 -26.41
N GLN A 87 18.60 3.01 -27.18
CA GLN A 87 17.59 4.06 -27.28
C GLN A 87 16.42 3.57 -28.14
N THR A 88 15.23 3.49 -27.54
CA THR A 88 14.03 2.96 -28.20
C THR A 88 12.95 4.02 -28.29
N LYS A 89 12.15 4.01 -29.36
CA LYS A 89 10.91 4.80 -29.39
C LYS A 89 9.98 4.32 -28.28
N ARG A 90 9.64 5.23 -27.35
CA ARG A 90 8.76 4.98 -26.20
C ARG A 90 9.30 3.90 -25.24
N ASN A 91 8.41 3.25 -24.49
CA ASN A 91 8.71 2.29 -23.44
C ASN A 91 8.63 0.83 -23.92
N LYS A 92 8.88 0.58 -25.21
CA LYS A 92 8.89 -0.77 -25.76
C LYS A 92 10.15 -1.46 -25.25
N PHE A 93 10.00 -2.56 -24.51
CA PHE A 93 11.14 -3.37 -24.12
C PHE A 93 11.81 -3.93 -25.37
N VAL A 94 13.13 -3.81 -25.45
CA VAL A 94 13.93 -4.44 -26.51
C VAL A 94 14.96 -5.33 -25.81
N PRO A 95 15.00 -6.63 -26.14
CA PRO A 95 15.94 -7.57 -25.55
C PRO A 95 17.40 -7.19 -25.86
#